data_AF-A0A2N5Z2J4-F1
#
_entry.id   AF-A0A2N5Z2J4-F1
#
_cell.length_a   1.000
_cell.length_b   1.000
_cell.length_c   1.000
_cell.angle_alpha   90.00
_cell.angle_beta   90.00
_cell.angle_gamma   90.00
#
_symmetry.space_group_name_H-M   'P 1'
#
loop_
_entity.id
_entity.type
_entity.pdbx_description
1 polymer ?
#
loop_
_entity_poly.entity_id
_entity_poly.type
_entity_poly.pdbx_seq_one_letter_code
_entity_poly.pdbx_strand_id
1 'polypeptide(L)'
;MFNGQFKILAILTLLVFFVFFSKLYSQDCTILSKANDITPDGLCAPVSLSWEVTYTGVNNAGTLVEFQFDWDDGNAVEIVNANETSPGVFTYTISHTYPEDGPQCNYNPNVMLIVDGTICSSSLQEQNVTVWDVDDSNGGHLMIDPVQYRICVGNDGTVTFVDASLWNCVPPEETDVPNGYGRWTQWIYGTNNGAGNFIGNVEVDGVVQAYPYWGAVDFYPAVVYGPFAPNGISLPC
;
A
#
# COMPACT_ATOMS: atom_id res chain seq x y z
N MET A 1 -52.36 -5.56 -61.10
CA MET A 1 -51.69 -4.49 -60.30
C MET A 1 -51.19 -4.92 -58.91
N PHE A 2 -51.28 -6.20 -58.50
CA PHE A 2 -50.96 -6.63 -57.12
C PHE A 2 -49.56 -7.24 -56.89
N ASN A 3 -48.73 -7.41 -57.92
CA ASN A 3 -47.47 -8.18 -57.81
C ASN A 3 -46.25 -7.33 -57.36
N GLY A 4 -46.35 -6.01 -57.39
CA GLY A 4 -45.25 -5.10 -56.97
C GLY A 4 -45.18 -4.87 -55.46
N GLN A 5 -46.33 -4.80 -54.79
CA GLN A 5 -46.46 -4.49 -53.37
C GLN A 5 -45.90 -5.62 -52.47
N PHE A 6 -46.10 -6.89 -52.87
CA PHE A 6 -45.57 -8.05 -52.14
C PHE A 6 -44.04 -8.14 -52.17
N LYS A 7 -43.40 -7.72 -53.27
CA LYS A 7 -41.94 -7.72 -53.41
C LYS A 7 -41.29 -6.64 -52.54
N ILE A 8 -41.90 -5.46 -52.47
CA ILE A 8 -41.41 -4.35 -51.64
C ILE A 8 -41.52 -4.71 -50.16
N LEU A 9 -42.64 -5.32 -49.75
CA LEU A 9 -42.82 -5.75 -48.36
C LEU A 9 -41.78 -6.82 -47.97
N ALA A 10 -41.53 -7.80 -48.83
CA ALA A 10 -40.53 -8.85 -48.59
C ALA A 10 -39.08 -8.33 -48.51
N ILE A 11 -38.73 -7.32 -49.31
CA ILE A 11 -37.41 -6.67 -49.27
C ILE A 11 -37.26 -5.86 -47.97
N LEU A 12 -38.31 -5.16 -47.54
CA LEU A 12 -38.33 -4.42 -46.27
C LEU A 12 -38.19 -5.35 -45.07
N THR A 13 -38.87 -6.50 -45.05
CA THR A 13 -38.68 -7.49 -43.96
C THR A 13 -37.28 -8.08 -43.95
N LEU A 14 -36.66 -8.35 -45.11
CA LEU A 14 -35.30 -8.87 -45.19
C LEU A 14 -34.26 -7.84 -44.71
N LEU A 15 -34.44 -6.56 -45.03
CA LEU A 15 -33.59 -5.45 -44.57
C LEU A 15 -33.74 -5.21 -43.07
N VAL A 16 -34.96 -5.24 -42.53
CA VAL A 16 -35.18 -5.16 -41.08
C VAL A 16 -34.55 -6.36 -40.38
N PHE A 17 -34.66 -7.57 -40.92
CA PHE A 17 -33.98 -8.74 -40.38
C PHE A 17 -32.45 -8.59 -40.40
N PHE A 18 -31.85 -8.07 -41.48
CA PHE A 18 -30.40 -7.83 -41.54
C PHE A 18 -29.91 -6.73 -40.58
N VAL A 19 -30.71 -5.69 -40.33
CA VAL A 19 -30.38 -4.61 -39.39
C VAL A 19 -30.58 -5.05 -37.93
N PHE A 20 -31.53 -5.94 -37.65
CA PHE A 20 -31.71 -6.50 -36.30
C PHE A 20 -30.69 -7.59 -35.95
N PHE A 21 -30.17 -8.35 -36.94
CA PHE A 21 -29.17 -9.41 -36.70
C PHE A 21 -27.71 -8.93 -36.71
N SER A 22 -27.43 -7.69 -37.12
CA SER A 22 -26.05 -7.15 -37.15
C SER A 22 -25.52 -6.70 -35.78
N LYS A 23 -26.25 -6.92 -34.69
CA LYS A 23 -25.86 -6.54 -33.32
C LYS A 23 -25.68 -7.71 -32.33
N LEU A 24 -25.49 -8.93 -32.82
CA LEU A 24 -25.30 -10.12 -31.97
C LEU A 24 -23.90 -10.73 -32.13
N TYR A 25 -22.86 -9.91 -32.00
CA TYR A 25 -21.67 -10.36 -31.28
C TYR A 25 -21.77 -9.64 -29.95
N SER A 26 -22.28 -10.31 -28.93
CA SER A 26 -22.19 -9.77 -27.59
C SER A 26 -20.72 -9.91 -27.22
N GLN A 27 -19.96 -8.81 -27.28
CA GLN A 27 -18.79 -8.69 -26.43
C GLN A 27 -19.26 -9.00 -25.00
N ASP A 28 -18.52 -9.86 -24.32
CA ASP A 28 -18.81 -10.21 -22.95
C ASP A 28 -17.51 -10.28 -22.16
N CYS A 29 -17.63 -10.08 -20.86
CA CYS A 29 -16.50 -10.14 -19.94
C CYS A 29 -16.01 -11.57 -19.70
N THR A 30 -16.17 -12.46 -20.69
CA THR A 30 -15.68 -13.83 -20.62
C THR A 30 -14.19 -13.83 -20.91
N ILE A 31 -13.48 -14.50 -20.01
CA ILE A 31 -12.05 -14.77 -20.09
C ILE A 31 -11.86 -16.25 -19.80
N LEU A 32 -10.86 -16.87 -20.43
CA LEU A 32 -10.49 -18.25 -20.15
C LEU A 32 -9.59 -18.34 -18.91
N SER A 33 -8.58 -17.46 -18.82
CA SER A 33 -7.68 -17.39 -17.68
C SER A 33 -7.05 -16.01 -17.54
N LYS A 34 -6.39 -15.81 -16.40
CA LYS A 34 -5.69 -14.59 -16.02
C LYS A 34 -4.38 -14.95 -15.32
N ALA A 35 -3.34 -14.15 -15.54
CA ALA A 35 -2.05 -14.28 -14.89
C ALA A 35 -1.43 -12.89 -14.69
N ASN A 36 -0.74 -12.71 -13.58
CA ASN A 36 -0.03 -11.48 -13.27
C ASN A 36 1.28 -11.79 -12.54
N ASP A 37 2.23 -10.86 -12.63
CA ASP A 37 3.51 -10.93 -11.94
C ASP A 37 3.98 -9.52 -11.55
N ILE A 38 3.98 -9.22 -10.25
CA ILE A 38 4.60 -8.02 -9.69
C ILE A 38 6.04 -8.35 -9.25
N THR A 39 6.99 -7.62 -9.82
CA THR A 39 8.41 -7.69 -9.45
C THR A 39 8.87 -6.35 -8.86
N PRO A 40 9.01 -6.23 -7.53
CA PRO A 40 9.61 -5.07 -6.87
C PRO A 40 11.15 -5.11 -6.93
N ASP A 41 11.79 -3.93 -6.88
CA ASP A 41 13.26 -3.78 -6.84
C ASP A 41 13.86 -4.00 -5.45
N GLY A 42 13.04 -3.99 -4.41
CA GLY A 42 13.42 -4.21 -3.02
C GLY A 42 12.24 -4.10 -2.07
N LEU A 43 12.56 -3.99 -0.78
CA LEU A 43 11.57 -3.77 0.29
C LEU A 43 11.65 -2.37 0.90
N CYS A 44 12.82 -1.73 0.91
CA CYS A 44 12.96 -0.41 1.50
C CYS A 44 12.46 0.70 0.55
N ALA A 45 11.62 1.59 1.06
CA ALA A 45 11.13 2.76 0.36
C ALA A 45 12.30 3.67 -0.11
N PRO A 46 12.15 4.34 -1.27
CA PRO A 46 11.06 4.15 -2.23
C PRO A 46 11.19 2.81 -2.97
N VAL A 47 10.08 2.08 -3.14
CA VAL A 47 10.06 0.79 -3.84
C VAL A 47 9.48 0.98 -5.23
N SER A 48 10.27 0.69 -6.25
CA SER A 48 9.79 0.67 -7.63
C SER A 48 9.51 -0.75 -8.07
N LEU A 49 8.44 -0.94 -8.83
CA LEU A 49 8.04 -2.25 -9.32
C LEU A 49 7.65 -2.23 -10.79
N SER A 50 7.68 -3.42 -11.37
CA SER A 50 7.08 -3.72 -12.67
C SER A 50 5.95 -4.72 -12.46
N TRP A 51 4.81 -4.48 -13.10
CA TRP A 51 3.66 -5.36 -13.08
C TRP A 51 3.32 -5.82 -14.50
N GLU A 52 3.56 -7.10 -14.78
CA GLU A 52 3.08 -7.75 -15.99
C GLU A 52 1.69 -8.35 -15.74
N VAL A 53 0.75 -8.07 -16.63
CA VAL A 53 -0.64 -8.55 -16.56
C VAL A 53 -1.01 -9.21 -17.87
N THR A 54 -1.64 -10.39 -17.80
CA THR A 54 -2.12 -11.12 -18.96
C THR A 54 -3.55 -11.65 -18.73
N TYR A 55 -4.39 -11.49 -19.73
CA TYR A 55 -5.70 -12.13 -19.84
C TYR A 55 -5.75 -12.97 -21.12
N THR A 56 -6.29 -14.19 -21.04
CA THR A 56 -6.41 -15.09 -22.19
C THR A 56 -7.85 -15.48 -22.46
N GLY A 57 -8.17 -15.77 -23.73
CA GLY A 57 -9.51 -16.12 -24.16
C GLY A 57 -10.52 -14.99 -23.98
N VAL A 58 -10.08 -13.73 -24.08
CA VAL A 58 -10.96 -12.56 -23.99
C VAL A 58 -11.85 -12.50 -25.23
N ASN A 59 -13.16 -12.46 -25.05
CA ASN A 59 -14.11 -12.24 -26.13
C ASN A 59 -14.42 -10.75 -26.32
N ASN A 60 -13.54 -10.04 -27.05
CA ASN A 60 -13.73 -8.62 -27.33
C ASN A 60 -14.51 -8.34 -28.63
N ALA A 61 -14.84 -9.34 -29.45
CA ALA A 61 -15.51 -9.14 -30.74
C ALA A 61 -14.86 -8.05 -31.65
N GLY A 62 -13.55 -7.81 -31.51
CA GLY A 62 -12.81 -6.76 -32.22
C GLY A 62 -12.94 -5.35 -31.65
N THR A 63 -13.53 -5.17 -30.46
CA THR A 63 -13.56 -3.88 -29.74
C THR A 63 -12.27 -3.63 -28.97
N LEU A 64 -12.13 -2.39 -28.50
CA LEU A 64 -11.01 -1.99 -27.64
C LEU A 64 -11.01 -2.79 -26.33
N VAL A 65 -9.80 -3.15 -25.89
CA VAL A 65 -9.52 -3.77 -24.60
C VAL A 65 -8.52 -2.90 -23.86
N GLU A 66 -8.84 -2.58 -22.61
CA GLU A 66 -8.03 -1.75 -21.73
C GLU A 66 -7.85 -2.45 -20.38
N PHE A 67 -6.81 -2.09 -19.65
CA PHE A 67 -6.61 -2.49 -18.26
C PHE A 67 -6.75 -1.27 -17.36
N GLN A 68 -7.50 -1.42 -16.28
CA GLN A 68 -7.63 -0.44 -15.22
C GLN A 68 -6.83 -0.91 -14.02
N PHE A 69 -5.78 -0.16 -13.69
CA PHE A 69 -4.92 -0.38 -12.54
C PHE A 69 -5.33 0.54 -11.40
N ASP A 70 -5.39 -0.01 -10.20
CA ASP A 70 -5.52 0.70 -8.93
C ASP A 70 -4.34 0.28 -8.05
N TRP A 71 -3.52 1.24 -7.64
CA TRP A 71 -2.29 0.99 -6.88
C TRP A 71 -2.53 0.89 -5.37
N ASP A 72 -3.77 1.07 -4.91
CA ASP A 72 -4.16 1.05 -3.51
C ASP A 72 -3.47 2.12 -2.64
N ASP A 73 -2.70 3.05 -3.22
CA ASP A 73 -1.96 4.10 -2.50
C ASP A 73 -2.70 5.46 -2.45
N GLY A 74 -3.95 5.48 -2.92
CA GLY A 74 -4.78 6.69 -3.00
C GLY A 74 -4.55 7.54 -4.25
N ASN A 75 -3.64 7.15 -5.15
CA ASN A 75 -3.55 7.77 -6.47
C ASN A 75 -4.78 7.42 -7.34
N ALA A 76 -4.98 8.20 -8.40
CA ALA A 76 -6.06 7.95 -9.33
C ALA A 76 -5.81 6.66 -10.13
N VAL A 77 -6.87 5.92 -10.44
CA VAL A 77 -6.79 4.73 -11.29
C VAL A 77 -6.18 5.05 -12.65
N GLU A 78 -5.32 4.15 -13.13
CA GLU A 78 -4.66 4.27 -14.43
C GLU A 78 -5.32 3.34 -15.44
N ILE A 79 -5.70 3.88 -16.60
CA ILE A 79 -6.30 3.11 -17.68
C ILE A 79 -5.36 3.12 -18.87
N VAL A 80 -5.01 1.94 -19.37
CA VAL A 80 -4.09 1.75 -20.48
C VAL A 80 -4.66 0.80 -21.51
N ASN A 81 -4.36 1.06 -22.79
CA ASN A 81 -4.72 0.15 -23.88
C ASN A 81 -3.89 -1.13 -23.75
N ALA A 82 -4.57 -2.28 -23.75
CA ALA A 82 -3.90 -3.57 -23.69
C ALA A 82 -3.27 -3.95 -25.04
N ASN A 83 -2.16 -4.68 -25.02
CA ASN A 83 -1.52 -5.18 -26.23
C ASN A 83 -2.01 -6.60 -26.53
N GLU A 84 -2.67 -6.79 -27.68
CA GLU A 84 -3.03 -8.12 -28.15
C GLU A 84 -1.81 -8.82 -28.76
N THR A 85 -1.32 -9.89 -28.13
CA THR A 85 -0.15 -10.66 -28.61
C THR A 85 -0.55 -11.85 -29.48
N SER A 86 -1.77 -12.35 -29.29
CA SER A 86 -2.43 -13.34 -30.15
C SER A 86 -3.95 -13.23 -29.99
N PRO A 87 -4.77 -13.78 -30.90
CA PRO A 87 -6.23 -13.63 -30.82
C PRO A 87 -6.80 -13.95 -29.44
N GLY A 88 -7.38 -12.95 -28.78
CA GLY A 88 -7.97 -13.08 -27.45
C GLY A 88 -6.96 -13.14 -26.29
N VAL A 89 -5.68 -12.88 -26.53
CA VAL A 89 -4.63 -12.80 -25.50
C VAL A 89 -4.09 -11.38 -25.43
N PHE A 90 -4.35 -10.74 -24.29
CA PHE A 90 -4.02 -9.35 -24.03
C PHE A 90 -3.02 -9.26 -22.89
N THR A 91 -1.98 -8.46 -23.07
CA THR A 91 -0.93 -8.23 -22.08
C THR A 91 -0.51 -6.78 -22.00
N TYR A 92 0.00 -6.37 -20.86
CA TYR A 92 0.62 -5.07 -20.64
C TYR A 92 1.60 -5.17 -19.47
N THR A 93 2.68 -4.40 -19.55
CA THR A 93 3.63 -4.24 -18.46
C THR A 93 3.65 -2.76 -18.08
N ILE A 94 3.38 -2.47 -16.81
CA ILE A 94 3.34 -1.12 -16.25
C ILE A 94 4.30 -1.03 -15.06
N SER A 95 4.80 0.17 -14.78
CA SER A 95 5.68 0.42 -13.62
C SER A 95 5.02 1.40 -12.66
N HIS A 96 5.26 1.21 -11.36
CA HIS A 96 4.82 2.11 -10.30
C HIS A 96 5.91 2.25 -9.25
N THR A 97 5.89 3.36 -8.50
CA THR A 97 6.79 3.59 -7.38
C THR A 97 6.00 4.00 -6.16
N TYR A 98 6.09 3.20 -5.09
CA TYR A 98 5.61 3.59 -3.77
C TYR A 98 6.68 4.49 -3.12
N PRO A 99 6.34 5.74 -2.76
CA PRO A 99 7.30 6.71 -2.24
C PRO A 99 7.70 6.40 -0.78
N GLU A 100 8.73 7.10 -0.30
CA GLU A 100 8.96 7.28 1.13
C GLU A 100 7.78 8.05 1.77
N ASP A 101 7.58 7.83 3.07
CA ASP A 101 6.47 8.34 3.87
C ASP A 101 5.09 7.92 3.36
N GLY A 102 5.02 6.74 2.74
CA GLY A 102 3.76 6.12 2.33
C GLY A 102 2.84 5.83 3.53
N PRO A 103 1.50 5.87 3.35
CA PRO A 103 0.57 5.73 4.46
C PRO A 103 0.47 4.30 5.01
N GLN A 104 0.90 3.29 4.25
CA GLN A 104 0.67 1.88 4.56
C GLN A 104 1.80 0.95 4.12
N CYS A 105 1.96 -0.13 4.88
CA CYS A 105 3.10 -1.03 4.73
C CYS A 105 2.85 -1.99 3.58
N ASN A 106 1.59 -2.41 3.48
CA ASN A 106 1.09 -3.32 2.49
C ASN A 106 0.12 -2.58 1.59
N TYR A 107 0.39 -2.67 0.30
CA TYR A 107 -0.50 -2.20 -0.74
C TYR A 107 -1.08 -3.45 -1.42
N ASN A 108 -2.39 -3.47 -1.64
CA ASN A 108 -3.06 -4.50 -2.43
C ASN A 108 -3.48 -3.94 -3.80
N PRO A 109 -2.51 -3.64 -4.68
CA PRO A 109 -2.83 -3.13 -6.01
C PRO A 109 -3.66 -4.17 -6.76
N ASN A 110 -4.62 -3.69 -7.53
CA ASN A 110 -5.50 -4.52 -8.33
C ASN A 110 -5.60 -4.05 -9.77
N VAL A 111 -5.90 -4.98 -10.66
CA VAL A 111 -6.14 -4.71 -12.08
C VAL A 111 -7.42 -5.40 -12.54
N MET A 112 -8.20 -4.68 -13.33
CA MET A 112 -9.40 -5.20 -13.99
C MET A 112 -9.34 -4.94 -15.50
N LEU A 113 -9.89 -5.88 -16.26
CA LEU A 113 -10.12 -5.79 -17.68
C LEU A 113 -11.30 -4.85 -17.97
N ILE A 114 -11.16 -4.02 -19.00
CA ILE A 114 -12.23 -3.23 -19.62
C ILE A 114 -12.37 -3.70 -21.06
N VAL A 115 -13.60 -4.01 -21.48
CA VAL A 115 -13.94 -4.36 -22.86
C VAL A 115 -15.02 -3.41 -23.35
N ASP A 116 -14.73 -2.64 -24.41
CA ASP A 116 -15.66 -1.66 -24.99
C ASP A 116 -16.24 -0.69 -23.94
N GLY A 117 -15.37 -0.18 -23.06
CA GLY A 117 -15.76 0.74 -21.98
C GLY A 117 -16.52 0.10 -20.81
N THR A 118 -16.74 -1.23 -20.82
CA THR A 118 -17.38 -1.96 -19.72
C THR A 118 -16.33 -2.63 -18.84
N ILE A 119 -16.32 -2.30 -17.54
CA ILE A 119 -15.44 -2.95 -16.55
C ILE A 119 -15.91 -4.38 -16.29
N CYS A 120 -15.00 -5.32 -16.49
CA CYS A 120 -15.20 -6.73 -16.22
C CYS A 120 -14.80 -7.07 -14.78
N SER A 121 -15.66 -6.76 -13.81
CA SER A 121 -15.35 -6.93 -12.37
C SER A 121 -14.85 -8.33 -11.95
N SER A 122 -15.30 -9.40 -12.61
CA SER A 122 -14.82 -10.77 -12.33
C SER A 122 -13.38 -11.05 -12.80
N SER A 123 -12.78 -10.13 -13.55
CA SER A 123 -11.41 -10.23 -14.08
C SER A 123 -10.34 -9.78 -13.09
N LEU A 124 -10.70 -9.32 -11.89
CA LEU A 124 -9.78 -8.82 -10.86
C LEU A 124 -8.52 -9.68 -10.70
N GLN A 125 -7.34 -9.08 -10.81
CA GLN A 125 -6.08 -9.68 -10.39
C GLN A 125 -5.43 -8.77 -9.36
N GLU A 126 -4.77 -9.36 -8.37
CA GLU A 126 -4.19 -8.66 -7.23
C GLU A 126 -2.93 -9.40 -6.77
N GLN A 127 -1.99 -8.67 -6.16
CA GLN A 127 -0.80 -9.22 -5.52
C GLN A 127 -0.31 -8.20 -4.49
N ASN A 128 -0.13 -8.63 -3.25
CA ASN A 128 0.31 -7.76 -2.16
C ASN A 128 1.74 -7.25 -2.41
N VAL A 129 1.98 -5.98 -2.10
CA VAL A 129 3.29 -5.35 -2.16
C VAL A 129 3.63 -4.77 -0.79
N THR A 130 4.69 -5.28 -0.18
CA THR A 130 5.21 -4.80 1.10
C THR A 130 6.31 -3.77 0.87
N VAL A 131 6.20 -2.62 1.54
CA VAL A 131 7.13 -1.48 1.47
C VAL A 131 7.53 -1.08 2.88
N TRP A 132 8.78 -1.31 3.24
CA TRP A 132 9.39 -0.89 4.50
C TRP A 132 9.92 0.52 4.40
N ASP A 133 9.57 1.36 5.37
CA ASP A 133 10.05 2.75 5.46
C ASP A 133 10.98 2.98 6.67
N VAL A 134 11.21 4.24 7.04
CA VAL A 134 11.83 4.62 8.31
C VAL A 134 10.95 4.24 9.51
N ASP A 135 11.55 4.18 10.69
CA ASP A 135 10.89 3.70 11.93
C ASP A 135 9.73 4.59 12.42
N ASP A 136 9.62 5.83 11.94
CA ASP A 136 8.55 6.80 12.28
C ASP A 136 7.57 7.05 11.11
N SER A 137 7.59 6.19 10.10
CA SER A 137 6.73 6.28 8.92
C SER A 137 6.02 4.96 8.69
N ASN A 138 4.98 5.00 7.87
CA ASN A 138 4.36 3.80 7.34
C ASN A 138 3.89 2.78 8.43
N GLY A 139 3.04 3.27 9.35
CA GLY A 139 2.58 2.52 10.52
C GLY A 139 3.58 2.50 11.69
N GLY A 140 4.82 2.93 11.48
CA GLY A 140 5.79 3.19 12.53
C GLY A 140 5.55 4.53 13.22
N HIS A 141 5.73 4.57 14.53
CA HIS A 141 5.59 5.76 15.37
C HIS A 141 6.60 5.72 16.51
N LEU A 142 7.54 6.65 16.54
CA LEU A 142 8.46 6.82 17.67
C LEU A 142 7.72 7.46 18.83
N MET A 143 7.64 6.77 19.97
CA MET A 143 6.87 7.22 21.12
C MET A 143 7.59 6.95 22.44
N ILE A 144 7.35 7.87 23.37
CA ILE A 144 7.82 7.83 24.75
C ILE A 144 6.58 7.87 25.67
N ASP A 145 6.57 7.08 26.74
CA ASP A 145 5.52 7.14 27.76
C ASP A 145 6.12 7.38 29.17
N PRO A 146 5.64 8.37 29.95
CA PRO A 146 4.67 9.39 29.54
C PRO A 146 5.26 10.40 28.55
N VAL A 147 4.47 10.81 27.55
CA VAL A 147 4.85 11.89 26.62
C VAL A 147 5.12 13.20 27.37
N GLN A 148 4.42 13.42 28.49
CA GLN A 148 4.62 14.58 29.35
C GLN A 148 4.47 14.20 30.83
N TYR A 149 5.44 14.62 31.63
CA TYR A 149 5.35 14.60 33.09
C TYR A 149 5.43 16.03 33.64
N ARG A 150 4.48 16.42 34.48
CA ARG A 150 4.37 17.79 35.02
C ARG A 150 4.70 17.80 36.49
N ILE A 151 5.50 18.78 36.90
CA ILE A 151 5.86 19.01 38.30
C ILE A 151 5.38 20.42 38.69
N CYS A 152 4.77 20.54 39.86
CA CYS A 152 4.35 21.85 40.38
C CYS A 152 5.55 22.63 40.89
N VAL A 153 5.54 23.96 40.71
CA VAL A 153 6.60 24.85 41.23
C VAL A 153 6.79 24.62 42.73
N GLY A 154 8.05 24.44 43.14
CA GLY A 154 8.43 24.20 44.53
C GLY A 154 8.30 22.74 45.00
N ASN A 155 7.97 21.82 44.10
CA ASN A 155 7.99 20.38 44.37
C ASN A 155 9.03 19.69 43.51
N ASP A 156 9.48 18.53 43.99
CA ASP A 156 10.31 17.60 43.23
C ASP A 156 9.44 16.49 42.64
N GLY A 157 9.94 15.82 41.62
CA GLY A 157 9.27 14.70 40.98
C GLY A 157 10.27 13.74 40.35
N THR A 158 9.92 12.45 40.34
CA THR A 158 10.69 11.39 39.71
C THR A 158 9.81 10.74 38.65
N VAL A 159 10.35 10.55 37.46
CA VAL A 159 9.67 9.90 36.35
C VAL A 159 10.63 8.93 35.68
N THR A 160 10.09 7.77 35.31
CA THR A 160 10.75 6.83 34.40
C THR A 160 10.00 6.91 33.09
N PHE A 161 10.73 7.18 32.01
CA PHE A 161 10.21 7.12 30.66
C PHE A 161 10.44 5.72 30.10
N VAL A 162 9.46 5.21 29.36
CA VAL A 162 9.57 3.95 28.62
C VAL A 162 9.47 4.22 27.13
N ASP A 163 10.16 3.38 26.35
CA ASP A 163 10.02 3.37 24.91
C ASP A 163 8.68 2.70 24.57
N ALA A 164 7.79 3.49 23.98
CA ALA A 164 6.46 3.07 23.55
C ALA A 164 6.36 3.04 22.02
N SER A 165 7.49 3.06 21.32
CA SER A 165 7.55 3.15 19.86
C SER A 165 6.92 1.93 19.19
N LEU A 166 6.12 2.18 18.16
CA LEU A 166 5.63 1.16 17.23
C LEU A 166 6.59 1.13 16.04
N TRP A 167 7.14 -0.03 15.72
CA TRP A 167 8.03 -0.16 14.55
C TRP A 167 7.21 -0.28 13.28
N ASN A 168 7.78 0.20 12.18
CA ASN A 168 7.12 0.14 10.90
C ASN A 168 7.09 -1.30 10.35
N CYS A 169 6.04 -1.66 9.63
CA CYS A 169 5.95 -2.94 8.91
C CYS A 169 6.20 -4.20 9.75
N VAL A 170 5.61 -4.26 10.93
CA VAL A 170 5.65 -5.43 11.83
C VAL A 170 4.22 -5.93 12.11
N PRO A 171 4.03 -7.14 12.66
CA PRO A 171 2.70 -7.61 13.04
C PRO A 171 2.00 -6.63 14.02
N PRO A 172 0.68 -6.42 13.89
CA PRO A 172 -0.25 -7.14 13.01
C PRO A 172 -0.30 -6.62 11.57
N GLU A 173 0.35 -5.49 11.26
CA GLU A 173 0.24 -4.83 9.95
C GLU A 173 0.89 -5.63 8.82
N GLU A 174 1.98 -6.35 9.12
CA GLU A 174 2.67 -7.23 8.16
C GLU A 174 3.14 -8.53 8.85
N THR A 175 2.74 -9.69 8.34
CA THR A 175 3.02 -11.00 8.95
C THR A 175 3.88 -11.95 8.12
N ASP A 176 3.96 -11.76 6.82
CA ASP A 176 4.63 -12.64 5.85
C ASP A 176 6.09 -12.21 5.59
N VAL A 177 6.32 -10.91 5.45
CA VAL A 177 7.58 -10.22 5.18
C VAL A 177 7.76 -9.03 6.15
N PRO A 178 7.76 -9.25 7.48
CA PRO A 178 7.89 -8.15 8.45
C PRO A 178 9.30 -7.55 8.43
N ASN A 179 9.40 -6.25 8.71
CA ASN A 179 10.66 -5.54 8.92
C ASN A 179 11.32 -5.97 10.24
N GLY A 180 11.91 -7.16 10.23
CA GLY A 180 12.55 -7.77 11.39
C GLY A 180 14.00 -7.34 11.61
N TYR A 181 14.50 -6.29 10.95
CA TYR A 181 15.89 -5.86 11.14
C TYR A 181 16.17 -5.41 12.57
N GLY A 182 17.40 -5.61 13.02
CA GLY A 182 17.84 -5.17 14.34
C GLY A 182 17.73 -3.65 14.49
N ARG A 183 17.43 -3.20 15.70
CA ARG A 183 17.18 -1.78 16.01
C ARG A 183 18.12 -1.30 17.11
N TRP A 184 18.42 -0.01 17.07
CA TRP A 184 19.20 0.68 18.10
C TRP A 184 18.34 1.76 18.71
N THR A 185 18.23 1.78 20.03
CA THR A 185 17.54 2.85 20.75
C THR A 185 18.53 3.62 21.59
N GLN A 186 18.31 4.93 21.73
CA GLN A 186 19.12 5.77 22.61
C GLN A 186 18.25 6.86 23.23
N TRP A 187 18.35 7.00 24.55
CA TRP A 187 17.74 8.11 25.27
C TRP A 187 18.66 9.33 25.22
N ILE A 188 18.10 10.49 24.87
CA ILE A 188 18.83 11.77 24.83
C ILE A 188 18.09 12.75 25.73
N TYR A 189 18.75 13.22 26.78
CA TYR A 189 18.17 14.11 27.78
C TYR A 189 18.60 15.57 27.53
N GLY A 190 17.70 16.51 27.81
CA GLY A 190 18.00 17.93 27.73
C GLY A 190 18.30 18.44 26.32
N THR A 191 17.65 17.89 25.30
CA THR A 191 17.79 18.32 23.89
C THR A 191 17.34 19.76 23.66
N ASN A 192 16.48 20.30 24.54
CA ASN A 192 16.06 21.70 24.57
C ASN A 192 16.68 22.43 25.78
N ASN A 193 18.00 22.67 25.71
CA ASN A 193 18.80 23.29 26.78
C ASN A 193 19.06 24.79 26.58
N GLY A 194 18.29 25.47 25.72
CA GLY A 194 18.40 26.91 25.49
C GLY A 194 18.11 27.73 26.75
N ALA A 195 18.69 28.93 26.85
CA ALA A 195 18.57 29.80 28.01
C ALA A 195 17.10 30.22 28.27
N GLY A 196 16.45 29.54 29.21
CA GLY A 196 15.13 29.92 29.74
C GLY A 196 14.02 28.86 29.62
N ASN A 197 14.25 27.74 28.93
CA ASN A 197 13.22 26.69 28.77
C ASN A 197 13.71 25.31 29.26
N PHE A 198 14.36 25.27 30.42
CA PHE A 198 14.81 24.03 31.04
C PHE A 198 14.59 24.06 32.56
N ILE A 199 14.30 22.89 33.13
CA ILE A 199 14.28 22.70 34.59
C ILE A 199 15.74 22.51 35.02
N GLY A 200 16.23 23.39 35.89
CA GLY A 200 17.58 23.29 36.43
C GLY A 200 17.72 22.10 37.40
N ASN A 201 18.94 21.57 37.53
CA ASN A 201 19.29 20.46 38.44
C ASN A 201 18.48 19.16 38.21
N VAL A 202 18.02 18.91 36.98
CA VAL A 202 17.48 17.59 36.65
C VAL A 202 18.59 16.55 36.76
N GLU A 203 18.30 15.46 37.44
CA GLU A 203 19.18 14.32 37.61
C GLU A 203 18.74 13.19 36.67
N VAL A 204 19.71 12.56 36.00
CA VAL A 204 19.51 11.30 35.29
C VAL A 204 20.18 10.23 36.13
N ASP A 205 19.40 9.25 36.60
CA ASP A 205 19.85 8.19 37.51
C ASP A 205 20.56 8.74 38.78
N GLY A 206 20.04 9.83 39.33
CA GLY A 206 20.54 10.47 40.56
C GLY A 206 21.80 11.32 40.37
N VAL A 207 22.18 11.65 39.13
CA VAL A 207 23.35 12.47 38.81
C VAL A 207 22.96 13.63 37.90
N VAL A 208 23.37 14.85 38.27
CA VAL A 208 23.22 16.03 37.42
C VAL A 208 24.14 15.90 36.20
N GLN A 209 23.55 15.98 35.00
CA GLN A 209 24.28 15.79 33.74
C GLN A 209 24.55 17.11 33.02
N ALA A 210 25.55 17.11 32.14
CA ALA A 210 25.72 18.16 31.13
C ALA A 210 24.83 17.86 29.93
N TYR A 211 24.00 18.83 29.52
CA TYR A 211 23.03 18.64 28.43
C TYR A 211 23.54 19.17 27.07
N PRO A 212 23.23 18.49 25.95
CA PRO A 212 22.47 17.25 25.88
C PRO A 212 23.27 16.05 26.43
N TYR A 213 22.61 15.22 27.21
CA TYR A 213 23.21 14.01 27.77
C TYR A 213 22.75 12.80 26.98
N TRP A 214 23.72 12.08 26.43
CA TRP A 214 23.49 10.90 25.61
C TRP A 214 23.57 9.67 26.50
N GLY A 215 22.44 8.99 26.69
CA GLY A 215 22.38 7.72 27.40
C GLY A 215 23.08 6.59 26.65
N ALA A 216 23.02 5.40 27.24
CA ALA A 216 23.50 4.18 26.59
C ALA A 216 22.74 3.93 25.28
N VAL A 217 23.44 3.32 24.32
CA VAL A 217 22.82 2.79 23.10
C VAL A 217 22.52 1.32 23.34
N ASP A 218 21.25 0.97 23.30
CA ASP A 218 20.79 -0.41 23.40
C ASP A 218 20.56 -0.97 22.00
N PHE A 219 21.06 -2.17 21.76
CA PHE A 219 20.87 -2.90 20.49
C PHE A 219 19.95 -4.10 20.69
N TYR A 220 18.90 -4.17 19.89
CA TYR A 220 17.96 -5.27 19.86
C TYR A 220 18.22 -6.11 18.60
N PRO A 221 18.72 -7.36 18.75
CA PRO A 221 18.95 -8.24 17.61
C PRO A 221 17.63 -8.62 16.92
N ALA A 222 17.72 -9.12 15.68
CA ALA A 222 16.60 -9.27 14.75
C ALA A 222 15.34 -9.98 15.32
N VAL A 223 14.21 -9.56 14.74
CA VAL A 223 12.80 -9.77 15.13
C VAL A 223 12.36 -8.93 16.35
N VAL A 224 12.12 -7.64 16.11
CA VAL A 224 11.51 -6.71 17.06
C VAL A 224 10.17 -6.23 16.47
N TYR A 225 9.04 -6.70 17.01
CA TYR A 225 7.70 -6.46 16.44
C TYR A 225 6.92 -5.29 17.07
N GLY A 226 7.60 -4.40 17.77
CA GLY A 226 6.99 -3.38 18.62
C GLY A 226 7.52 -3.52 20.05
N PRO A 227 7.20 -2.58 20.95
CA PRO A 227 8.10 -2.29 22.05
C PRO A 227 8.10 -3.43 23.06
N PHE A 228 9.21 -4.17 23.09
CA PHE A 228 9.82 -4.59 24.34
C PHE A 228 10.82 -3.49 24.75
N ALA A 229 10.35 -2.42 25.38
CA ALA A 229 11.26 -1.64 26.23
C ALA A 229 11.87 -2.61 27.26
N PRO A 230 13.14 -2.45 27.67
CA PRO A 230 13.75 -3.38 28.59
C PRO A 230 12.90 -3.36 29.86
N ASN A 231 12.28 -4.51 30.16
CA ASN A 231 11.32 -4.76 31.23
C ASN A 231 9.84 -4.62 30.84
N GLY A 232 9.31 -5.70 30.25
CA GLY A 232 8.07 -6.33 30.72
C GLY A 232 8.17 -6.82 32.18
N ILE A 233 8.82 -6.06 33.06
CA ILE A 233 8.74 -6.21 34.51
C ILE A 233 7.95 -5.00 34.98
N SER A 234 6.64 -5.18 35.06
CA SER A 234 5.91 -4.64 36.20
C SER A 234 6.63 -5.17 37.44
N LEU A 235 7.51 -4.39 38.05
CA LEU A 235 7.82 -4.63 39.45
C LEU A 235 6.55 -4.21 40.21
N PRO A 236 5.93 -5.13 40.97
CA PRO A 236 4.76 -4.79 41.75
C PRO A 236 5.19 -3.80 42.83
N CYS A 237 4.40 -2.72 42.96
CA CYS A 237 4.28 -1.87 44.14
C CYS A 237 5.56 -1.13 44.59
#